data_AF-A0A1W2B094-F1
#
_entry.id   AF-A0A1W2B094-F1
#
_cell.length_a   1.000
_cell.length_b   1.000
_cell.length_c   1.000
_cell.angle_alpha   90.00
_cell.angle_beta   90.00
_cell.angle_gamma   90.00
#
_symmetry.space_group_name_H-M   'P 1'
#
loop_
_entity.id
_entity.type
_entity.pdbx_description
1 polymer ?
#
loop_
_entity_poly.entity_id
_entity_poly.type
_entity_poly.pdbx_seq_one_letter_code
_entity_poly.pdbx_strand_id
1 'polypeptide(L)'
;MNSAIVFINHNFYPIIIGAALLLWIIFIWKEWPNKDGLWLRVLVSFITILSLMCIALKPAYEKDISEGQGVILTDGFQSELLDSLKANNKEIIVMDYNTQKNIHQTLDSLKSAVILGYGVASYDLWQFDSLPTTYLPAPPQDGLTKLQYSKTALVGEDIVVNGEYRNPKMGNFLILTDPGGNALDSLRFKNEMFQNFSLKSELKVTGNLVYNLIEKDVAGNVFLKEPLPVVVSEKSALRFLIINTYPTFESKYLKNFLLSRGHELIVRNQLTKERYKFEYYNTLKTPIFGFTSDVLQQFDAVIMDVDAFQSLSSTSKNSLDKAIGETGLGLFIQPNATYFKLPESKSFFKFQYDAKTKINLDQNSSIILDKLPYDFEKSSNVLPIFLHSEVKIGATKFIGLGKVATTNLADTYELVLKGEKSTYNNIWTNLIEAIAKKNLANSTWEATTAYPGVNEPFNFELYNSDENPSVFNNYKSEIPLLQDIHVKSKWEGVSYPRTTGWNQLKIKSDSTSVFNYFVFDSLQRVTLRNHLKTKANLNYFGSQKLIESPKVKRLKQLPLVWFYITFLLGIGYLWLKPKL
;
A
#
# COMPACT_ATOMS: atom_id res chain seq x y z
N MET A 1 -15.73 47.36 21.55
CA MET A 1 -16.09 45.93 21.56
C MET A 1 -16.74 45.62 22.89
N ASN A 2 -18.06 45.45 22.92
CA ASN A 2 -18.76 44.96 24.11
C ASN A 2 -18.50 43.45 24.19
N SER A 3 -17.44 43.05 24.88
CA SER A 3 -17.25 41.64 25.26
C SER A 3 -18.40 41.27 26.19
N ALA A 4 -19.37 40.52 25.69
CA ALA A 4 -20.47 40.02 26.51
C ALA A 4 -19.88 39.12 27.61
N ILE A 5 -20.24 39.39 28.86
CA ILE A 5 -19.88 38.51 29.98
C ILE A 5 -20.78 37.28 29.85
N VAL A 6 -20.17 36.12 29.66
CA VAL A 6 -20.84 34.83 29.58
C VAL A 6 -20.49 34.03 30.83
N PHE A 7 -21.45 33.37 31.45
CA PHE A 7 -21.19 32.53 32.61
C PHE A 7 -20.99 31.07 32.19
N ILE A 8 -19.94 30.44 32.69
CA ILE A 8 -19.57 29.07 32.30
C ILE A 8 -20.67 28.08 32.73
N ASN A 9 -21.25 28.29 33.91
CA ASN A 9 -22.28 27.43 34.49
C ASN A 9 -23.72 27.89 34.15
N HIS A 10 -23.95 28.35 32.91
CA HIS A 10 -25.25 28.89 32.49
C HIS A 10 -26.42 27.90 32.65
N ASN A 11 -26.16 26.59 32.51
CA ASN A 11 -27.16 25.54 32.71
C ASN A 11 -27.78 25.51 34.12
N PHE A 12 -27.11 26.13 35.11
CA PHE A 12 -27.55 26.16 36.50
C PHE A 12 -28.17 27.50 36.93
N TYR A 13 -28.40 28.43 36.01
CA TYR A 13 -29.05 29.72 36.30
C TYR A 13 -30.32 29.62 37.15
N PRO A 14 -31.34 28.82 36.79
CA PRO A 14 -32.59 28.82 37.56
C PRO A 14 -32.38 28.32 38.99
N ILE A 15 -31.48 27.36 39.19
CA ILE A 15 -31.17 26.77 40.50
C ILE A 15 -30.39 27.77 41.36
N ILE A 16 -29.34 28.39 40.80
CA ILE A 16 -28.47 29.30 41.54
C ILE A 16 -29.19 30.61 41.87
N ILE A 17 -29.95 31.18 40.92
CA ILE A 17 -30.76 32.38 41.15
C ILE A 17 -31.88 32.08 42.15
N GLY A 18 -32.56 30.94 42.02
CA GLY A 18 -33.60 30.51 42.96
C GLY A 18 -33.07 30.35 44.38
N ALA A 19 -31.92 29.70 44.56
CA ALA A 19 -31.29 29.55 45.86
C ALA A 19 -30.82 30.90 46.46
N ALA A 20 -30.25 31.78 45.62
CA ALA A 20 -29.81 33.11 46.04
C ALA A 20 -30.99 34.00 46.50
N LEU A 21 -32.09 34.00 45.76
CA LEU A 21 -33.31 34.71 46.13
C LEU A 21 -33.92 34.16 47.41
N LEU A 22 -33.99 32.83 47.54
CA LEU A 22 -34.52 32.18 48.74
C LEU A 22 -33.67 32.52 49.97
N LEU A 23 -32.34 32.46 49.87
CA LEU A 23 -31.42 32.88 50.94
C LEU A 23 -31.61 34.35 51.31
N TRP A 24 -31.81 35.23 50.33
CA TRP A 24 -32.02 36.65 50.58
C TRP A 24 -33.37 36.94 51.27
N ILE A 25 -34.44 36.26 50.86
CA ILE A 25 -35.77 36.37 51.48
C ILE A 25 -35.73 35.86 52.93
N ILE A 26 -35.09 34.72 53.18
CA ILE A 26 -34.90 34.19 54.55
C ILE A 26 -34.12 35.19 55.41
N PHE A 27 -33.10 35.83 54.85
CA PHE A 27 -32.29 36.82 55.56
C PHE A 27 -33.11 38.07 55.92
N ILE A 28 -33.90 38.59 54.97
CA ILE A 28 -34.81 39.73 55.21
C ILE A 28 -35.84 39.39 56.29
N TRP A 29 -36.43 38.19 56.24
CA TRP A 29 -37.41 37.74 57.22
C TRP A 29 -36.81 37.66 58.63
N LYS A 30 -35.59 37.13 58.76
CA LYS A 30 -34.87 37.02 60.03
C LYS A 30 -34.49 38.38 60.64
N GLU A 31 -34.13 39.36 59.81
CA GLU A 31 -33.72 40.71 60.25
C GLU A 31 -34.90 41.69 60.43
N TRP A 32 -36.10 41.34 59.95
CA TRP A 32 -37.33 42.15 60.08
C TRP A 32 -37.68 42.63 61.51
N PRO A 33 -37.49 41.86 62.59
CA PRO A 33 -37.81 42.33 63.93
C PRO A 33 -36.86 43.43 64.46
N ASN A 34 -35.71 43.66 63.81
CA ASN A 34 -34.66 44.54 64.32
C ASN A 34 -34.49 45.79 63.42
N LYS A 35 -35.20 46.88 63.76
CA LYS A 35 -35.41 48.03 62.86
C LYS A 35 -34.21 48.97 62.67
N ASP A 36 -33.24 48.95 63.58
CA ASP A 36 -32.10 49.88 63.53
C ASP A 36 -31.10 49.52 62.43
N GLY A 37 -30.94 50.39 61.42
CA GLY A 37 -30.00 50.15 60.32
C GLY A 37 -30.33 48.91 59.47
N LEU A 38 -31.60 48.51 59.41
CA LEU A 38 -32.12 47.38 58.65
C LEU A 38 -31.80 47.51 57.14
N TRP A 39 -32.03 48.70 56.56
CA TRP A 39 -31.73 48.97 55.15
C TRP A 39 -30.28 48.68 54.78
N LEU A 40 -29.34 49.01 55.66
CA LEU A 40 -27.92 48.83 55.43
C LEU A 40 -27.52 47.35 55.57
N ARG A 41 -28.18 46.58 56.46
CA ARG A 41 -27.99 45.12 56.56
C ARG A 41 -28.56 44.38 55.36
N VAL A 42 -29.74 44.77 54.88
CA VAL A 42 -30.37 44.20 53.68
C VAL A 42 -29.50 44.46 52.45
N LEU A 43 -28.98 45.68 52.30
CA LEU A 43 -28.08 46.03 51.19
C LEU A 43 -26.77 45.22 51.23
N VAL A 44 -26.12 45.11 52.40
CA VAL A 44 -24.89 44.31 52.51
C VAL A 44 -25.16 42.82 52.30
N SER A 45 -26.30 42.29 52.76
CA SER A 45 -26.71 40.91 52.49
C SER A 45 -26.93 40.65 51.00
N PHE A 46 -27.52 41.60 50.28
CA PHE A 46 -27.71 41.52 48.84
C PHE A 46 -26.36 41.47 48.11
N ILE A 47 -25.42 42.36 48.45
CA ILE A 47 -24.07 42.37 47.86
C ILE A 47 -23.32 41.07 48.17
N THR A 48 -23.44 40.54 49.39
CA THR A 48 -22.79 39.29 49.82
C THR A 48 -23.32 38.10 49.02
N ILE A 49 -24.63 37.98 48.88
CA ILE A 49 -25.29 36.91 48.14
C ILE A 49 -25.00 37.02 46.63
N LEU A 50 -24.99 38.25 46.08
CA LEU A 50 -24.61 38.50 44.69
C LEU A 50 -23.15 38.08 44.43
N SER A 51 -22.25 38.35 45.38
CA SER A 51 -20.86 37.91 45.28
C SER A 51 -20.72 36.39 45.29
N LEU A 52 -21.47 35.70 46.16
CA LEU A 52 -21.53 34.24 46.20
C LEU A 52 -22.09 33.64 44.89
N MET A 53 -23.12 34.27 44.33
CA MET A 53 -23.70 33.91 43.03
C MET A 53 -22.66 34.06 41.91
N CYS A 54 -21.88 35.14 41.89
CA CYS A 54 -20.79 35.32 40.93
C CYS A 54 -19.69 34.25 41.07
N ILE A 55 -19.38 33.78 42.29
CA ILE A 55 -18.43 32.68 42.50
C ILE A 55 -18.96 31.36 41.91
N ALA A 56 -20.23 31.05 42.13
CA ALA A 56 -20.86 29.83 41.63
C ALA A 56 -21.03 29.82 40.10
N LEU A 57 -21.39 30.97 39.51
CA LEU A 57 -21.64 31.09 38.08
C LEU A 57 -20.38 31.23 37.23
N LYS A 58 -19.25 31.63 37.83
CA LYS A 58 -17.94 31.84 37.16
C LYS A 58 -18.07 32.73 35.92
N PRO A 59 -18.24 34.06 36.08
CA PRO A 59 -18.32 34.97 34.96
C PRO A 59 -17.02 34.89 34.14
N ALA A 60 -17.17 34.79 32.84
CA ALA A 60 -16.08 34.76 31.88
C ALA A 60 -16.33 35.81 30.79
N TYR A 61 -15.26 36.28 30.19
CA TYR A 61 -15.33 37.16 29.03
C TYR A 61 -14.72 36.45 27.83
N GLU A 62 -15.27 36.71 26.65
CA GLU A 62 -14.67 36.28 25.39
C GLU A 62 -13.33 37.01 25.23
N LYS A 63 -12.24 36.24 25.20
CA LYS A 63 -10.93 36.75 24.80
C LYS A 63 -10.55 36.11 23.46
N ASP A 64 -10.14 36.94 22.51
CA ASP A 64 -9.54 36.47 21.27
C ASP A 64 -8.25 35.70 21.59
N ILE A 65 -8.06 34.53 20.94
CA ILE A 65 -6.82 33.76 21.04
C ILE A 65 -5.66 34.69 20.68
N SER A 66 -4.78 34.87 21.65
CA SER A 66 -3.60 35.72 21.61
C SER A 66 -2.40 34.92 22.15
N GLU A 67 -2.35 33.61 21.86
CA GLU A 67 -1.08 32.88 21.87
C GLU A 67 -0.56 32.95 20.42
N GLY A 68 0.70 33.38 20.28
CA GLY A 68 1.27 33.84 19.04
C GLY A 68 1.50 32.76 17.98
N GLN A 69 2.51 32.95 17.17
CA GLN A 69 2.88 32.01 16.12
C GLN A 69 3.69 30.85 16.72
N GLY A 70 3.29 29.61 16.48
CA GLY A 70 4.09 28.44 16.88
C GLY A 70 5.15 28.11 15.84
N VAL A 71 6.34 27.71 16.27
CA VAL A 71 7.40 27.17 15.42
C VAL A 71 7.63 25.72 15.81
N ILE A 72 7.48 24.82 14.85
CA ILE A 72 7.59 23.38 15.03
C ILE A 72 8.90 22.92 14.39
N LEU A 73 9.80 22.42 15.22
CA LEU A 73 11.10 21.92 14.82
C LEU A 73 10.98 20.44 14.46
N THR A 74 11.35 20.12 13.22
CA THR A 74 11.48 18.76 12.71
C THR A 74 12.95 18.48 12.40
N ASP A 75 13.30 17.21 12.21
CA ASP A 75 14.68 16.82 11.88
C ASP A 75 15.22 17.64 10.69
N GLY A 76 16.52 18.01 10.75
CA GLY A 76 17.18 18.78 9.70
C GLY A 76 16.82 20.27 9.65
N PHE A 77 16.18 20.82 10.69
CA PHE A 77 15.95 22.27 10.78
C PHE A 77 17.26 23.07 10.83
N GLN A 78 17.26 24.27 10.27
CA GLN A 78 18.39 25.20 10.31
C GLN A 78 18.20 26.20 11.46
N SER A 79 19.21 26.32 12.34
CA SER A 79 19.20 27.27 13.46
C SER A 79 19.09 28.72 13.00
N GLU A 80 19.72 29.06 11.87
CA GLU A 80 19.72 30.41 11.27
C GLU A 80 18.29 30.89 10.90
N LEU A 81 17.44 29.98 10.42
CA LEU A 81 16.03 30.26 10.13
C LEU A 81 15.23 30.47 11.41
N LEU A 82 15.48 29.66 12.45
CA LEU A 82 14.84 29.81 13.75
C LEU A 82 15.20 31.16 14.40
N ASP A 83 16.46 31.56 14.33
CA ASP A 83 16.93 32.83 14.90
C ASP A 83 16.35 34.03 14.15
N SER A 84 16.24 33.93 12.81
CA SER A 84 15.57 34.94 11.99
C SER A 84 14.07 35.08 12.32
N LEU A 85 13.37 33.97 12.57
CA LEU A 85 11.96 33.99 12.97
C LEU A 85 11.78 34.61 14.36
N LYS A 86 12.63 34.26 15.33
CA LYS A 86 12.63 34.85 16.68
C LYS A 86 12.93 36.35 16.68
N ALA A 87 13.80 36.82 15.77
CA ALA A 87 14.09 38.24 15.61
C ALA A 87 12.88 39.03 15.09
N ASN A 88 12.10 38.45 14.17
CA ASN A 88 10.95 39.11 13.56
C ASN A 88 9.68 39.07 14.44
N ASN A 89 9.50 38.05 15.27
CA ASN A 89 8.33 37.89 16.16
C ASN A 89 8.75 37.48 17.57
N LYS A 90 8.50 38.34 18.57
CA LYS A 90 8.90 38.11 19.98
C LYS A 90 7.96 37.18 20.76
N GLU A 91 6.77 36.88 20.23
CA GLU A 91 5.76 36.01 20.85
C GLU A 91 5.69 34.63 20.16
N ILE A 92 6.84 34.04 19.85
CA ILE A 92 6.91 32.69 19.24
C ILE A 92 6.97 31.60 20.31
N ILE A 93 6.15 30.57 20.15
CA ILE A 93 6.22 29.34 20.94
C ILE A 93 6.98 28.29 20.12
N VAL A 94 8.15 27.87 20.58
CA VAL A 94 8.97 26.85 19.91
C VAL A 94 8.68 25.48 20.50
N MET A 95 8.47 24.49 19.63
CA MET A 95 8.15 23.11 20.03
C MET A 95 8.89 22.10 19.15
N ASP A 96 9.34 21.00 19.76
CA ASP A 96 9.92 19.88 19.03
C ASP A 96 8.82 18.91 18.59
N TYR A 97 8.86 18.52 17.32
CA TYR A 97 7.95 17.51 16.78
C TYR A 97 8.34 16.12 17.27
N ASN A 98 7.38 15.40 17.83
CA ASN A 98 7.55 14.02 18.27
C ASN A 98 6.30 13.22 17.88
N THR A 99 6.49 12.17 17.07
CA THR A 99 5.43 11.29 16.56
C THR A 99 4.66 10.55 17.66
N GLN A 100 5.22 10.42 18.87
CA GLN A 100 4.60 9.73 20.00
C GLN A 100 3.77 10.66 20.89
N LYS A 101 3.84 11.98 20.68
CA LYS A 101 3.11 12.96 21.49
C LYS A 101 2.00 13.57 20.66
N ASN A 102 0.77 13.54 21.18
CA ASN A 102 -0.33 14.29 20.59
C ASN A 102 -0.10 15.78 20.85
N ILE A 103 0.17 16.54 19.78
CA ILE A 103 0.41 17.98 19.85
C ILE A 103 -0.84 18.79 19.50
N HIS A 104 -1.95 18.15 19.11
CA HIS A 104 -3.20 18.81 18.70
C HIS A 104 -3.71 19.81 19.74
N GLN A 105 -3.69 19.46 21.03
CA GLN A 105 -4.15 20.37 22.09
C GLN A 105 -3.30 21.64 22.21
N THR A 106 -2.01 21.54 21.89
CA THR A 106 -1.09 22.68 21.88
C THR A 106 -1.19 23.45 20.56
N LEU A 107 -1.46 22.77 19.44
CA LEU A 107 -1.72 23.41 18.15
C LEU A 107 -3.02 24.24 18.18
N ASP A 108 -4.06 23.75 18.86
CA ASP A 108 -5.34 24.45 19.02
C ASP A 108 -5.24 25.77 19.79
N SER A 109 -4.16 25.99 20.53
CA SER A 109 -3.93 27.25 21.24
C SER A 109 -3.28 28.32 20.35
N LEU A 110 -2.69 27.93 19.21
CA LEU A 110 -1.94 28.81 18.33
C LEU A 110 -2.80 29.50 17.27
N LYS A 111 -2.37 30.69 16.83
CA LYS A 111 -2.99 31.39 15.69
C LYS A 111 -2.54 30.84 14.33
N SER A 112 -1.28 30.43 14.26
CA SER A 112 -0.63 29.91 13.05
C SER A 112 0.62 29.13 13.43
N ALA A 113 1.02 28.15 12.62
CA ALA A 113 2.26 27.42 12.79
C ALA A 113 3.25 27.63 11.64
N VAL A 114 4.54 27.53 11.95
CA VAL A 114 5.62 27.41 10.97
C VAL A 114 6.36 26.10 11.23
N ILE A 115 6.42 25.21 10.25
CA ILE A 115 7.17 23.95 10.34
C ILE A 115 8.55 24.16 9.70
N LEU A 116 9.61 23.84 10.44
CA LEU A 116 11.00 23.91 9.97
C LEU A 116 11.61 22.51 9.89
N GLY A 117 12.28 22.19 8.78
CA GLY A 117 13.04 20.92 8.61
C GLY A 117 12.46 20.00 7.54
N TYR A 118 12.63 18.68 7.68
CA TYR A 118 12.10 17.69 6.72
C TYR A 118 10.56 17.57 6.73
N GLY A 119 9.90 18.14 7.73
CA GLY A 119 8.44 18.14 7.87
C GLY A 119 7.91 17.04 8.80
N VAL A 120 6.60 17.08 9.04
CA VAL A 120 5.92 16.11 9.92
C VAL A 120 5.64 14.81 9.17
N ALA A 121 5.44 13.70 9.89
CA ALA A 121 5.10 12.44 9.27
C ALA A 121 3.72 12.53 8.59
N SER A 122 3.54 11.83 7.46
CA SER A 122 2.31 11.93 6.68
C SER A 122 1.04 11.54 7.45
N TYR A 123 1.16 10.64 8.43
CA TYR A 123 0.07 10.21 9.31
C TYR A 123 -0.28 11.21 10.42
N ASP A 124 0.53 12.26 10.62
CA ASP A 124 0.28 13.34 11.59
C ASP A 124 -0.19 14.64 10.93
N LEU A 125 -0.25 14.69 9.59
CA LEU A 125 -0.64 15.89 8.85
C LEU A 125 -2.03 16.41 9.25
N TRP A 126 -2.98 15.51 9.51
CA TRP A 126 -4.35 15.86 9.93
C TRP A 126 -4.41 16.72 11.19
N GLN A 127 -3.38 16.67 12.06
CA GLN A 127 -3.32 17.51 13.27
C GLN A 127 -3.22 19.01 12.94
N PHE A 128 -2.96 19.36 11.67
CA PHE A 128 -2.81 20.73 11.17
C PHE A 128 -3.99 21.21 10.32
N ASP A 129 -5.04 20.40 10.14
CA ASP A 129 -6.19 20.74 9.28
C ASP A 129 -6.89 22.05 9.70
N SER A 130 -6.89 22.35 11.00
CA SER A 130 -7.55 23.53 11.59
C SER A 130 -6.63 24.75 11.76
N LEU A 131 -5.32 24.62 11.49
CA LEU A 131 -4.31 25.62 11.82
C LEU A 131 -3.61 26.13 10.55
N PRO A 132 -3.65 27.45 10.25
CA PRO A 132 -2.87 28.01 9.16
C PRO A 132 -1.38 27.74 9.36
N THR A 133 -0.82 26.90 8.48
CA THR A 133 0.53 26.36 8.65
C THR A 133 1.40 26.69 7.45
N THR A 134 2.55 27.33 7.69
CA THR A 134 3.57 27.58 6.67
C THR A 134 4.70 26.56 6.83
N TYR A 135 5.04 25.85 5.76
CA TYR A 135 6.13 24.90 5.77
C TYR A 135 7.39 25.49 5.12
N LEU A 136 8.52 25.49 5.85
CA LEU A 136 9.83 25.87 5.36
C LEU A 136 10.75 24.64 5.33
N PRO A 137 10.98 24.05 4.15
CA PRO A 137 11.72 22.79 4.03
C PRO A 137 13.22 22.94 4.32
N ALA A 138 13.80 21.90 4.89
CA ALA A 138 15.26 21.74 4.98
C ALA A 138 15.90 21.65 3.57
N PRO A 139 17.18 22.03 3.43
CA PRO A 139 17.93 21.71 2.21
C PRO A 139 17.93 20.19 1.97
N PRO A 140 17.89 19.74 0.71
CA PRO A 140 17.86 18.32 0.43
C PRO A 140 19.16 17.66 0.90
N GLN A 141 19.07 16.42 1.37
CA GLN A 141 20.21 15.62 1.80
C GLN A 141 20.96 15.03 0.60
N ASP A 142 22.25 14.75 0.80
CA ASP A 142 23.02 13.92 -0.11
C ASP A 142 22.68 12.45 0.10
N GLY A 143 22.77 11.63 -0.95
CA GLY A 143 22.42 10.22 -0.87
C GLY A 143 21.33 9.78 -1.84
N LEU A 144 20.70 8.66 -1.52
CA LEU A 144 19.69 8.01 -2.34
C LEU A 144 18.35 8.78 -2.30
N THR A 145 17.94 9.37 -3.43
CA THR A 145 16.70 10.17 -3.55
C THR A 145 15.54 9.38 -4.14
N LYS A 146 15.84 8.41 -5.02
CA LYS A 146 14.85 7.49 -5.60
C LYS A 146 15.38 6.07 -5.58
N LEU A 147 14.48 5.13 -5.32
CA LEU A 147 14.77 3.71 -5.41
C LEU A 147 13.53 2.95 -5.83
N GLN A 148 13.68 2.07 -6.80
CA GLN A 148 12.64 1.20 -7.32
C GLN A 148 13.22 -0.19 -7.60
N TYR A 149 12.55 -1.21 -7.09
CA TYR A 149 12.87 -2.62 -7.33
C TYR A 149 11.64 -3.48 -7.04
N SER A 150 11.60 -4.69 -7.60
CA SER A 150 10.51 -5.65 -7.36
C SER A 150 10.62 -6.24 -5.94
N LYS A 151 9.57 -6.11 -5.13
CA LYS A 151 9.50 -6.69 -3.77
C LYS A 151 9.16 -8.18 -3.76
N THR A 152 8.62 -8.70 -4.86
CA THR A 152 8.28 -10.11 -5.07
C THR A 152 8.84 -10.55 -6.42
N ALA A 153 9.42 -11.75 -6.47
CA ALA A 153 9.97 -12.32 -7.70
C ALA A 153 9.97 -13.86 -7.61
N LEU A 154 10.18 -14.53 -8.73
CA LEU A 154 10.36 -15.98 -8.78
C LEU A 154 11.85 -16.35 -8.82
N VAL A 155 12.18 -17.54 -8.33
CA VAL A 155 13.53 -18.10 -8.51
C VAL A 155 13.87 -18.20 -10.01
N GLY A 156 15.07 -17.78 -10.36
CA GLY A 156 15.58 -17.71 -11.73
C GLY A 156 15.24 -16.42 -12.48
N GLU A 157 14.48 -15.50 -11.87
CA GLU A 157 14.30 -14.15 -12.40
C GLU A 157 15.43 -13.22 -11.95
N ASP A 158 15.63 -12.13 -12.70
CA ASP A 158 16.56 -11.06 -12.30
C ASP A 158 15.86 -10.06 -11.38
N ILE A 159 16.50 -9.71 -10.26
CA ILE A 159 16.19 -8.48 -9.55
C ILE A 159 16.93 -7.31 -10.20
N VAL A 160 16.17 -6.29 -10.60
CA VAL A 160 16.70 -5.03 -11.11
C VAL A 160 16.42 -3.93 -10.10
N VAL A 161 17.49 -3.26 -9.66
CA VAL A 161 17.46 -2.17 -8.68
C VAL A 161 17.81 -0.87 -9.40
N ASN A 162 16.80 -0.03 -9.59
CA ASN A 162 16.94 1.28 -10.23
C ASN A 162 16.86 2.38 -9.18
N GLY A 163 17.63 3.43 -9.35
CA GLY A 163 17.56 4.56 -8.45
C GLY A 163 18.32 5.80 -8.93
N GLU A 164 18.22 6.85 -8.13
CA GLU A 164 18.88 8.14 -8.34
C GLU A 164 19.63 8.49 -7.07
N TYR A 165 20.89 8.89 -7.22
CA TYR A 165 21.76 9.29 -6.13
C TYR A 165 22.12 10.78 -6.31
N ARG A 166 21.99 11.57 -5.25
CA ARG A 166 22.30 13.01 -5.23
C ARG A 166 23.68 13.27 -4.62
N ASN A 167 24.46 14.10 -5.30
CA ASN A 167 25.83 14.47 -4.97
C ASN A 167 26.74 13.26 -4.64
N PRO A 168 26.79 12.22 -5.51
CA PRO A 168 27.69 11.10 -5.33
C PRO A 168 29.16 11.54 -5.20
N LYS A 169 29.88 10.94 -4.26
CA LYS A 169 31.31 11.20 -4.07
C LYS A 169 32.12 10.49 -5.16
N MET A 170 32.90 11.25 -5.93
CA MET A 170 33.72 10.71 -7.01
C MET A 170 34.63 9.58 -6.52
N GLY A 171 34.64 8.46 -7.24
CA GLY A 171 35.51 7.32 -6.95
C GLY A 171 34.94 6.31 -5.97
N ASN A 172 33.90 6.64 -5.21
CA ASN A 172 33.13 5.68 -4.42
C ASN A 172 32.39 4.69 -5.33
N PHE A 173 32.04 3.53 -4.78
CA PHE A 173 31.29 2.48 -5.42
C PHE A 173 29.94 2.29 -4.75
N LEU A 174 28.90 2.12 -5.55
CA LEU A 174 27.60 1.63 -5.15
C LEU A 174 27.51 0.16 -5.53
N ILE A 175 27.33 -0.73 -4.55
CA ILE A 175 27.44 -2.17 -4.71
C ILE A 175 26.14 -2.83 -4.29
N LEU A 176 25.57 -3.66 -5.17
CA LEU A 176 24.48 -4.57 -4.83
C LEU A 176 25.09 -5.84 -4.25
N THR A 177 24.64 -6.24 -3.06
CA THR A 177 25.13 -7.44 -2.36
C THR A 177 24.00 -8.41 -2.03
N ASP A 178 24.33 -9.69 -2.04
CA ASP A 178 23.43 -10.76 -1.62
C ASP A 178 23.22 -10.75 -0.08
N PRO A 179 22.29 -11.57 0.44
CA PRO A 179 22.10 -11.71 1.89
C PRO A 179 23.33 -12.22 2.66
N GLY A 180 24.28 -12.88 1.97
CA GLY A 180 25.55 -13.34 2.52
C GLY A 180 26.67 -12.29 2.49
N GLY A 181 26.45 -11.13 1.86
CA GLY A 181 27.42 -10.04 1.72
C GLY A 181 28.31 -10.14 0.47
N ASN A 182 28.07 -11.08 -0.44
CA ASN A 182 28.82 -11.17 -1.71
C ASN A 182 28.37 -10.06 -2.65
N ALA A 183 29.32 -9.43 -3.35
CA ALA A 183 29.03 -8.44 -4.39
C ALA A 183 28.44 -9.12 -5.63
N LEU A 184 27.28 -8.63 -6.08
CA LEU A 184 26.56 -9.15 -7.25
C LEU A 184 26.76 -8.24 -8.46
N ASP A 185 26.66 -6.93 -8.24
CA ASP A 185 26.82 -5.90 -9.27
C ASP A 185 27.32 -4.60 -8.62
N SER A 186 27.93 -3.72 -9.40
CA SER A 186 28.46 -2.46 -8.89
C SER A 186 28.49 -1.34 -9.92
N LEU A 187 28.39 -0.11 -9.43
CA LEU A 187 28.54 1.11 -10.20
C LEU A 187 29.58 2.00 -9.51
N ARG A 188 30.47 2.61 -10.29
CA ARG A 188 31.39 3.64 -9.78
C ARG A 188 30.76 5.02 -9.91
N PHE A 189 30.83 5.79 -8.82
CA PHE A 189 30.32 7.14 -8.78
C PHE A 189 31.20 8.13 -9.54
N LYS A 190 30.53 9.00 -10.29
CA LYS A 190 31.08 10.12 -11.03
C LYS A 190 30.82 11.42 -10.27
N ASN A 191 31.52 12.48 -10.63
CA ASN A 191 31.27 13.80 -10.07
C ASN A 191 30.08 14.46 -10.78
N GLU A 192 28.87 14.16 -10.34
CA GLU A 192 27.62 14.67 -10.90
C GLU A 192 26.71 15.18 -9.76
N MET A 193 25.79 16.11 -10.04
CA MET A 193 24.80 16.53 -9.05
C MET A 193 23.75 15.42 -8.80
N PHE A 194 23.39 14.69 -9.85
CA PHE A 194 22.50 13.53 -9.81
C PHE A 194 23.05 12.45 -10.72
N GLN A 195 23.12 11.21 -10.22
CA GLN A 195 23.54 10.06 -11.01
C GLN A 195 22.48 8.96 -10.90
N ASN A 196 21.93 8.56 -12.05
CA ASN A 196 21.04 7.40 -12.14
C ASN A 196 21.85 6.10 -12.16
N PHE A 197 21.30 5.05 -11.55
CA PHE A 197 21.92 3.72 -11.55
C PHE A 197 20.89 2.62 -11.83
N SER A 198 21.38 1.52 -12.38
CA SER A 198 20.65 0.27 -12.57
C SER A 198 21.62 -0.87 -12.26
N LEU A 199 21.33 -1.63 -11.21
CA LEU A 199 22.11 -2.79 -10.79
C LEU A 199 21.22 -4.03 -10.89
N LYS A 200 21.77 -5.16 -11.31
CA LYS A 200 20.99 -6.38 -11.52
C LYS A 200 21.64 -7.64 -10.97
N SER A 201 20.83 -8.63 -10.60
CA SER A 201 21.31 -9.97 -10.24
C SER A 201 20.24 -11.03 -10.44
N GLU A 202 20.66 -12.24 -10.81
CA GLU A 202 19.78 -13.42 -10.86
C GLU A 202 19.46 -13.93 -9.44
N LEU A 203 18.20 -14.29 -9.21
CA LEU A 203 17.70 -14.82 -7.94
C LEU A 203 17.85 -16.34 -7.88
N LYS A 204 18.72 -16.84 -7.00
CA LYS A 204 19.10 -18.27 -6.95
C LYS A 204 18.40 -19.09 -5.88
N VAL A 205 17.80 -18.46 -4.88
CA VAL A 205 17.28 -19.11 -3.67
C VAL A 205 15.89 -18.58 -3.34
N THR A 206 15.02 -19.45 -2.85
CA THR A 206 13.66 -19.12 -2.38
C THR A 206 13.68 -18.51 -0.98
N GLY A 207 12.63 -17.77 -0.64
CA GLY A 207 12.37 -17.28 0.72
C GLY A 207 12.36 -15.76 0.85
N ASN A 208 12.29 -15.32 2.10
CA ASN A 208 12.26 -13.92 2.49
C ASN A 208 13.69 -13.37 2.62
N LEU A 209 14.25 -12.86 1.53
CA LEU A 209 15.66 -12.47 1.42
C LEU A 209 15.86 -10.97 1.59
N VAL A 210 17.00 -10.56 2.13
CA VAL A 210 17.37 -9.14 2.29
C VAL A 210 18.69 -8.90 1.57
N TYR A 211 18.62 -8.39 0.35
CA TYR A 211 19.77 -7.87 -0.38
C TYR A 211 20.18 -6.54 0.23
N ASN A 212 21.39 -6.04 -0.06
CA ASN A 212 21.80 -4.72 0.43
C ASN A 212 22.44 -3.90 -0.68
N LEU A 213 22.09 -2.61 -0.70
CA LEU A 213 22.79 -1.59 -1.48
C LEU A 213 23.80 -0.90 -0.56
N ILE A 214 25.07 -0.98 -0.92
CA ILE A 214 26.16 -0.52 -0.07
C ILE A 214 27.01 0.51 -0.82
N GLU A 215 27.25 1.67 -0.19
CA GLU A 215 28.23 2.63 -0.68
C GLU A 215 29.57 2.41 0.02
N LYS A 216 30.64 2.25 -0.75
CA LYS A 216 32.02 2.15 -0.25
C LYS A 216 32.96 3.13 -0.94
N ASP A 217 33.97 3.61 -0.23
CA ASP A 217 35.13 4.23 -0.88
C ASP A 217 36.13 3.19 -1.40
N VAL A 218 37.20 3.68 -2.02
CA VAL A 218 38.32 2.88 -2.51
C VAL A 218 39.07 2.17 -1.37
N ALA A 219 39.00 2.70 -0.14
CA ALA A 219 39.62 2.10 1.05
C ALA A 219 38.73 1.04 1.72
N GLY A 220 37.48 0.87 1.27
CA GLY A 220 36.52 -0.09 1.78
C GLY A 220 35.64 0.42 2.93
N ASN A 221 35.71 1.70 3.29
CA ASN A 221 34.84 2.29 4.32
C ASN A 221 33.40 2.37 3.81
N VAL A 222 32.45 1.94 4.63
CA VAL A 222 31.02 1.93 4.29
C VAL A 222 30.36 3.23 4.74
N PHE A 223 29.75 3.94 3.80
CA PHE A 223 29.02 5.20 4.07
C PHE A 223 27.50 4.99 4.11
N LEU A 224 27.01 4.00 3.37
CA LEU A 224 25.58 3.69 3.25
C LEU A 224 25.39 2.18 3.23
N LYS A 225 24.38 1.69 3.94
CA LYS A 225 23.93 0.30 3.88
C LYS A 225 22.40 0.26 3.93
N GLU A 226 21.79 0.05 2.77
CA GLU A 226 20.35 0.09 2.58
C GLU A 226 19.79 -1.32 2.28
N PRO A 227 18.92 -1.88 3.14
CA PRO A 227 18.36 -3.19 2.90
C PRO A 227 17.29 -3.15 1.79
N LEU A 228 17.35 -4.15 0.91
CA LEU A 228 16.44 -4.40 -0.19
C LEU A 228 15.72 -5.74 0.07
N PRO A 229 14.64 -5.74 0.86
CA PRO A 229 13.85 -6.94 1.14
C PRO A 229 13.09 -7.41 -0.10
N VAL A 230 13.21 -8.70 -0.42
CA VAL A 230 12.61 -9.37 -1.59
C VAL A 230 12.04 -10.72 -1.15
N VAL A 231 10.78 -10.97 -1.47
CA VAL A 231 10.16 -12.28 -1.31
C VAL A 231 10.36 -13.06 -2.61
N VAL A 232 11.18 -14.11 -2.57
CA VAL A 232 11.46 -14.97 -3.72
C VAL A 232 10.66 -16.25 -3.59
N SER A 233 9.65 -16.43 -4.43
CA SER A 233 8.80 -17.60 -4.42
C SER A 233 9.30 -18.69 -5.36
N GLU A 234 8.94 -19.93 -5.08
CA GLU A 234 9.16 -21.02 -6.03
C GLU A 234 8.36 -20.79 -7.31
N LYS A 235 8.97 -21.14 -8.43
CA LYS A 235 8.23 -21.28 -9.68
C LYS A 235 7.35 -22.53 -9.56
N SER A 236 6.05 -22.34 -9.30
CA SER A 236 5.11 -23.45 -9.13
C SER A 236 5.12 -24.34 -10.38
N ALA A 237 5.41 -25.63 -10.21
CA ALA A 237 5.36 -26.61 -11.28
C ALA A 237 3.91 -26.83 -11.72
N LEU A 238 3.52 -26.24 -12.84
CA LEU A 238 2.23 -26.53 -13.48
C LEU A 238 2.16 -27.99 -13.93
N ARG A 239 0.97 -28.59 -13.82
CA ARG A 239 0.67 -29.93 -14.32
C ARG A 239 -0.06 -29.87 -15.65
N PHE A 240 0.56 -30.37 -16.71
CA PHE A 240 0.02 -30.40 -18.06
C PHE A 240 -0.42 -31.78 -18.51
N LEU A 241 -1.53 -31.80 -19.24
CA LEU A 241 -1.94 -32.93 -20.07
C LEU A 241 -1.69 -32.59 -21.55
N ILE A 242 -0.80 -33.32 -22.21
CA ILE A 242 -0.52 -33.15 -23.64
C ILE A 242 -1.22 -34.28 -24.41
N ILE A 243 -2.12 -33.94 -25.32
CA ILE A 243 -2.86 -34.89 -26.15
C ILE A 243 -2.54 -34.66 -27.62
N ASN A 244 -1.90 -35.63 -28.26
CA ASN A 244 -1.63 -35.56 -29.69
C ASN A 244 -2.21 -36.75 -30.44
N THR A 245 -2.62 -36.49 -31.67
CA THR A 245 -2.98 -37.51 -32.66
C THR A 245 -1.73 -38.28 -33.10
N TYR A 246 -0.57 -37.61 -33.20
CA TYR A 246 0.73 -38.24 -33.45
C TYR A 246 1.87 -37.34 -32.94
N PRO A 247 3.04 -37.91 -32.59
CA PRO A 247 4.17 -37.09 -32.17
C PRO A 247 4.73 -36.27 -33.34
N THR A 248 4.83 -34.96 -33.16
CA THR A 248 5.47 -34.01 -34.08
C THR A 248 6.78 -33.47 -33.51
N PHE A 249 7.65 -32.88 -34.36
CA PHE A 249 8.83 -32.15 -33.88
C PHE A 249 8.42 -31.07 -32.87
N GLU A 250 7.41 -30.28 -33.19
CA GLU A 250 6.89 -29.23 -32.30
C GLU A 250 6.49 -29.81 -30.94
N SER A 251 5.69 -30.88 -30.90
CA SER A 251 5.28 -31.52 -29.64
C SER A 251 6.46 -32.08 -28.84
N LYS A 252 7.51 -32.57 -29.52
CA LYS A 252 8.73 -33.07 -28.87
C LYS A 252 9.52 -31.95 -28.21
N TYR A 253 9.73 -30.84 -28.91
CA TYR A 253 10.48 -29.70 -28.37
C TYR A 253 9.70 -28.96 -27.28
N LEU A 254 8.39 -28.80 -27.44
CA LEU A 254 7.52 -28.23 -26.41
C LEU A 254 7.54 -29.08 -25.14
N LYS A 255 7.40 -30.41 -25.28
CA LYS A 255 7.54 -31.35 -24.16
C LYS A 255 8.89 -31.15 -23.45
N ASN A 256 9.99 -31.15 -24.19
CA ASN A 256 11.33 -30.98 -23.61
C ASN A 256 11.51 -29.62 -22.92
N PHE A 257 10.93 -28.55 -23.46
CA PHE A 257 10.93 -27.24 -22.83
C PHE A 257 10.19 -27.24 -21.50
N LEU A 258 8.98 -27.80 -21.45
CA LEU A 258 8.20 -27.89 -20.22
C LEU A 258 8.92 -28.74 -19.16
N LEU A 259 9.54 -29.86 -19.58
CA LEU A 259 10.38 -30.68 -18.70
C LEU A 259 11.57 -29.92 -18.13
N SER A 260 12.27 -29.15 -18.98
CA SER A 260 13.42 -28.35 -18.54
C SER A 260 13.05 -27.25 -17.54
N ARG A 261 11.76 -26.89 -17.46
CA ARG A 261 11.20 -25.91 -16.51
C ARG A 261 10.61 -26.57 -15.26
N GLY A 262 10.75 -27.89 -15.10
CA GLY A 262 10.31 -28.61 -13.90
C GLY A 262 8.81 -28.92 -13.83
N HIS A 263 8.07 -28.74 -14.94
CA HIS A 263 6.63 -29.02 -14.97
C HIS A 263 6.32 -30.51 -14.89
N GLU A 264 5.12 -30.83 -14.41
CA GLU A 264 4.58 -32.20 -14.42
C GLU A 264 3.85 -32.47 -15.73
N LEU A 265 4.17 -33.56 -16.43
CA LEU A 265 3.59 -33.85 -17.74
C LEU A 265 3.02 -35.26 -17.81
N ILE A 266 1.80 -35.35 -18.33
CA ILE A 266 1.24 -36.59 -18.88
C ILE A 266 1.03 -36.38 -20.38
N VAL A 267 1.67 -37.20 -21.21
CA VAL A 267 1.56 -37.13 -22.66
C VAL A 267 0.80 -38.36 -23.15
N ARG A 268 -0.26 -38.15 -23.93
CA ARG A 268 -1.01 -39.19 -24.63
C ARG A 268 -0.88 -38.99 -26.13
N ASN A 269 -0.20 -39.92 -26.79
CA ASN A 269 -0.14 -39.98 -28.25
C ASN A 269 -1.05 -41.11 -28.75
N GLN A 270 -1.87 -40.83 -29.77
CA GLN A 270 -2.67 -41.86 -30.42
C GLN A 270 -1.78 -42.70 -31.37
N LEU A 271 -1.85 -44.03 -31.26
CA LEU A 271 -1.12 -44.96 -32.12
C LEU A 271 -2.02 -45.47 -33.25
N THR A 272 -3.25 -45.86 -32.91
CA THR A 272 -4.31 -46.27 -33.85
C THR A 272 -5.66 -45.80 -33.32
N LYS A 273 -6.75 -46.10 -34.04
CA LYS A 273 -8.10 -45.97 -33.47
C LYS A 273 -8.14 -46.72 -32.13
N GLU A 274 -8.47 -46.00 -31.05
CA GLU A 274 -8.61 -46.50 -29.67
C GLU A 274 -7.35 -47.06 -29.00
N ARG A 275 -6.15 -46.93 -29.58
CA ARG A 275 -4.89 -47.31 -28.92
C ARG A 275 -4.01 -46.10 -28.67
N TYR A 276 -3.50 -46.00 -27.46
CA TYR A 276 -2.73 -44.85 -26.98
C TYR A 276 -1.41 -45.26 -26.38
N LYS A 277 -0.39 -44.42 -26.55
CA LYS A 277 0.87 -44.46 -25.82
C LYS A 277 0.89 -43.34 -24.80
N PHE A 278 1.20 -43.69 -23.55
CA PHE A 278 1.33 -42.74 -22.46
C PHE A 278 2.81 -42.55 -22.09
N GLU A 279 3.20 -41.31 -21.85
CA GLU A 279 4.48 -40.94 -21.26
C GLU A 279 4.22 -40.08 -20.01
N TYR A 280 4.98 -40.31 -18.94
CA TYR A 280 4.80 -39.65 -17.65
C TYR A 280 6.12 -39.05 -17.21
N TYR A 281 6.09 -37.79 -16.80
CA TYR A 281 7.29 -37.07 -16.37
C TYR A 281 6.98 -36.22 -15.14
N ASN A 282 7.85 -36.31 -14.13
CA ASN A 282 7.71 -35.63 -12.83
C ASN A 282 6.36 -35.89 -12.15
N THR A 283 5.67 -36.99 -12.48
CA THR A 283 4.32 -37.27 -12.00
C THR A 283 4.06 -38.77 -11.88
N LEU A 284 2.97 -39.14 -11.20
CA LEU A 284 2.57 -40.54 -11.03
C LEU A 284 2.02 -41.12 -12.34
N LYS A 285 2.24 -42.43 -12.56
CA LYS A 285 1.86 -43.12 -13.80
C LYS A 285 0.36 -43.45 -13.83
N THR A 286 -0.48 -42.46 -14.12
CA THR A 286 -1.94 -42.61 -14.19
C THR A 286 -2.44 -42.44 -15.62
N PRO A 287 -2.87 -43.49 -16.33
CA PRO A 287 -3.31 -43.39 -17.73
C PRO A 287 -4.63 -42.61 -17.86
N ILE A 288 -4.69 -41.74 -18.87
CA ILE A 288 -5.82 -40.83 -19.11
C ILE A 288 -6.52 -41.18 -20.43
N PHE A 289 -7.57 -41.99 -20.35
CA PHE A 289 -8.29 -42.46 -21.55
C PHE A 289 -9.36 -41.47 -22.04
N GLY A 290 -10.01 -40.75 -21.14
CA GLY A 290 -11.10 -39.82 -21.46
C GLY A 290 -11.04 -38.55 -20.65
N PHE A 291 -11.84 -37.56 -21.05
CA PHE A 291 -11.99 -36.32 -20.31
C PHE A 291 -13.23 -36.42 -19.42
N THR A 292 -12.99 -36.52 -18.12
CA THR A 292 -14.00 -36.40 -17.07
C THR A 292 -13.64 -35.21 -16.19
N SER A 293 -14.62 -34.66 -15.45
CA SER A 293 -14.36 -33.55 -14.53
C SER A 293 -13.27 -33.89 -13.52
N ASP A 294 -13.29 -35.09 -12.93
CA ASP A 294 -12.29 -35.52 -11.93
C ASP A 294 -10.87 -35.63 -12.49
N VAL A 295 -10.75 -36.01 -13.76
CA VAL A 295 -9.46 -36.07 -14.46
C VAL A 295 -8.96 -34.66 -14.74
N LEU A 296 -9.80 -33.81 -15.34
CA LEU A 296 -9.40 -32.48 -15.77
C LEU A 296 -9.08 -31.54 -14.60
N GLN A 297 -9.73 -31.72 -13.44
CA GLN A 297 -9.43 -30.95 -12.22
C GLN A 297 -8.00 -31.15 -11.71
N GLN A 298 -7.35 -32.25 -12.07
CA GLN A 298 -5.98 -32.53 -11.65
C GLN A 298 -4.93 -31.77 -12.46
N PHE A 299 -5.31 -31.07 -13.53
CA PHE A 299 -4.39 -30.37 -14.42
C PHE A 299 -4.61 -28.87 -14.35
N ASP A 300 -3.52 -28.11 -14.52
CA ASP A 300 -3.58 -26.66 -14.67
C ASP A 300 -3.86 -26.25 -16.10
N ALA A 301 -3.33 -27.02 -17.06
CA ALA A 301 -3.58 -26.80 -18.48
C ALA A 301 -3.54 -28.09 -19.32
N VAL A 302 -4.25 -28.06 -20.44
CA VAL A 302 -4.25 -29.09 -21.46
C VAL A 302 -3.69 -28.51 -22.75
N ILE A 303 -2.77 -29.22 -23.39
CA ILE A 303 -2.22 -28.87 -24.70
C ILE A 303 -2.70 -29.95 -25.67
N MET A 304 -3.36 -29.55 -26.76
CA MET A 304 -3.88 -30.49 -27.75
C MET A 304 -3.55 -30.04 -29.17
N ASP A 305 -3.20 -30.97 -30.05
CA ASP A 305 -3.30 -30.68 -31.47
C ASP A 305 -4.76 -30.57 -31.92
N VAL A 306 -4.99 -29.78 -32.97
CA VAL A 306 -6.34 -29.51 -33.45
C VAL A 306 -7.08 -30.78 -33.91
N ASP A 307 -6.36 -31.78 -34.43
CA ASP A 307 -6.97 -33.03 -34.89
C ASP A 307 -7.51 -33.83 -33.70
N ALA A 308 -6.76 -33.89 -32.59
CA ALA A 308 -7.16 -34.52 -31.35
C ALA A 308 -8.34 -33.77 -30.72
N PHE A 309 -8.30 -32.42 -30.72
CA PHE A 309 -9.39 -31.59 -30.21
C PHE A 309 -10.69 -31.79 -31.00
N GLN A 310 -10.62 -31.87 -32.34
CA GLN A 310 -11.78 -32.13 -33.19
C GLN A 310 -12.33 -33.56 -33.03
N SER A 311 -11.47 -34.53 -32.67
CA SER A 311 -11.86 -35.93 -32.46
C SER A 311 -12.55 -36.22 -31.12
N LEU A 312 -12.64 -35.23 -30.22
CA LEU A 312 -13.28 -35.39 -28.92
C LEU A 312 -14.75 -35.78 -29.05
N SER A 313 -15.19 -36.76 -28.25
CA SER A 313 -16.61 -37.08 -28.12
C SER A 313 -17.38 -35.91 -27.50
N SER A 314 -18.68 -35.81 -27.77
CA SER A 314 -19.54 -34.75 -27.21
C SER A 314 -19.45 -34.69 -25.68
N THR A 315 -19.37 -35.84 -25.01
CA THR A 315 -19.21 -35.92 -23.55
C THR A 315 -17.85 -35.37 -23.08
N SER A 316 -16.77 -35.71 -23.78
CA SER A 316 -15.43 -35.22 -23.45
C SER A 316 -15.32 -33.72 -23.69
N LYS A 317 -15.92 -33.23 -24.77
CA LYS A 317 -15.97 -31.80 -25.10
C LYS A 317 -16.75 -31.02 -24.05
N ASN A 318 -17.94 -31.47 -23.67
CA ASN A 318 -18.72 -30.83 -22.61
C ASN A 318 -17.98 -30.80 -21.27
N SER A 319 -17.23 -31.87 -20.93
CA SER A 319 -16.41 -31.91 -19.72
C SER A 319 -15.24 -30.93 -19.78
N LEU A 320 -14.61 -30.79 -20.95
CA LEU A 320 -13.55 -29.83 -21.19
C LEU A 320 -14.06 -28.38 -21.08
N ASP A 321 -15.17 -28.06 -21.75
CA ASP A 321 -15.77 -26.73 -21.73
C ASP A 321 -16.16 -26.32 -20.30
N LYS A 322 -16.71 -27.25 -19.50
CA LYS A 322 -16.98 -27.05 -18.07
C LYS A 322 -15.71 -26.83 -17.27
N ALA A 323 -14.68 -27.65 -17.46
CA ALA A 323 -13.42 -27.52 -16.72
C ALA A 323 -12.76 -26.15 -17.00
N ILE A 324 -12.79 -25.68 -18.25
CA ILE A 324 -12.31 -24.35 -18.62
C ILE A 324 -13.16 -23.28 -17.90
N GLY A 325 -14.48 -23.30 -18.07
CA GLY A 325 -15.37 -22.28 -17.53
C GLY A 325 -15.42 -22.20 -16.00
N GLU A 326 -15.51 -23.34 -15.33
CA GLU A 326 -15.85 -23.45 -13.90
C GLU A 326 -14.62 -23.69 -13.01
N THR A 327 -13.59 -24.40 -13.49
CA THR A 327 -12.44 -24.78 -12.65
C THR A 327 -11.17 -24.00 -12.97
N GLY A 328 -11.20 -23.17 -14.02
CA GLY A 328 -10.07 -22.35 -14.44
C GLY A 328 -9.01 -23.09 -15.26
N LEU A 329 -9.37 -24.22 -15.88
CA LEU A 329 -8.45 -24.99 -16.71
C LEU A 329 -7.97 -24.17 -17.92
N GLY A 330 -6.65 -24.18 -18.15
CA GLY A 330 -6.06 -23.66 -19.38
C GLY A 330 -6.17 -24.64 -20.54
N LEU A 331 -6.49 -24.17 -21.75
CA LEU A 331 -6.42 -24.96 -22.97
C LEU A 331 -5.52 -24.27 -23.99
N PHE A 332 -4.52 -24.97 -24.49
CA PHE A 332 -3.75 -24.56 -25.66
C PHE A 332 -4.04 -25.46 -26.84
N ILE A 333 -4.53 -24.87 -27.94
CA ILE A 333 -4.78 -25.59 -29.17
C ILE A 333 -3.61 -25.33 -30.11
N GLN A 334 -2.81 -26.36 -30.36
CA GLN A 334 -1.76 -26.34 -31.36
C GLN A 334 -2.42 -26.40 -32.75
N PRO A 335 -2.30 -25.33 -33.55
CA PRO A 335 -3.05 -25.18 -34.78
C PRO A 335 -2.43 -25.99 -35.92
N ASN A 336 -3.26 -26.30 -36.92
CA ASN A 336 -2.81 -26.61 -38.27
C ASN A 336 -3.65 -25.77 -39.26
N ALA A 337 -3.41 -25.89 -40.57
CA ALA A 337 -4.13 -25.11 -41.58
C ALA A 337 -5.66 -25.29 -41.55
N THR A 338 -6.19 -26.39 -41.01
CA THR A 338 -7.63 -26.63 -40.90
C THR A 338 -8.27 -25.82 -39.76
N TYR A 339 -7.52 -25.55 -38.69
CA TYR A 339 -8.01 -24.84 -37.51
C TYR A 339 -8.52 -23.44 -37.85
N PHE A 340 -7.80 -22.72 -38.71
CA PHE A 340 -8.14 -21.35 -39.11
C PHE A 340 -9.39 -21.23 -39.98
N LYS A 341 -9.91 -22.37 -40.47
CA LYS A 341 -11.15 -22.45 -41.26
C LYS A 341 -12.36 -22.84 -40.41
N LEU A 342 -12.17 -23.16 -39.13
CA LEU A 342 -13.25 -23.53 -38.24
C LEU A 342 -14.07 -22.31 -37.80
N PRO A 343 -15.38 -22.46 -37.58
CA PRO A 343 -16.20 -21.41 -37.01
C PRO A 343 -15.81 -21.13 -35.55
N GLU A 344 -16.05 -19.90 -35.07
CA GLU A 344 -15.70 -19.47 -33.70
C GLU A 344 -16.25 -20.39 -32.62
N SER A 345 -17.43 -20.98 -32.81
CA SER A 345 -18.03 -21.93 -31.85
C SER A 345 -17.23 -23.24 -31.69
N LYS A 346 -16.35 -23.54 -32.64
CA LYS A 346 -15.45 -24.71 -32.60
C LYS A 346 -14.00 -24.31 -32.34
N SER A 347 -13.53 -23.18 -32.85
CA SER A 347 -12.14 -22.74 -32.65
C SER A 347 -11.93 -21.87 -31.43
N PHE A 348 -12.99 -21.32 -30.83
CA PHE A 348 -12.98 -20.21 -29.86
C PHE A 348 -12.60 -18.85 -30.44
N PHE A 349 -12.01 -18.78 -31.65
CA PHE A 349 -11.50 -17.55 -32.25
C PHE A 349 -12.07 -17.30 -33.65
N LYS A 350 -12.14 -16.02 -34.04
CA LYS A 350 -12.32 -15.62 -35.43
C LYS A 350 -10.97 -15.27 -36.06
N PHE A 351 -10.78 -15.70 -37.30
CA PHE A 351 -9.53 -15.56 -38.01
C PHE A 351 -9.72 -14.78 -39.31
N GLN A 352 -8.77 -13.91 -39.61
CA GLN A 352 -8.67 -13.19 -40.88
C GLN A 352 -7.45 -13.69 -41.65
N TYR A 353 -7.60 -13.92 -42.96
CA TYR A 353 -6.47 -14.27 -43.82
C TYR A 353 -5.61 -13.03 -44.09
N ASP A 354 -4.30 -13.09 -43.83
CA ASP A 354 -3.39 -11.95 -44.00
C ASP A 354 -2.30 -12.17 -45.06
N ALA A 355 -2.26 -13.37 -45.68
CA ALA A 355 -1.27 -13.79 -46.68
C ALA A 355 0.20 -13.73 -46.22
N LYS A 356 0.48 -13.51 -44.93
CA LYS A 356 1.85 -13.41 -44.40
C LYS A 356 2.31 -14.76 -43.87
N THR A 357 3.31 -15.34 -44.53
CA THR A 357 3.88 -16.64 -44.14
C THR A 357 5.11 -16.54 -43.25
N LYS A 358 5.58 -15.32 -42.98
CA LYS A 358 6.76 -15.04 -42.16
C LYS A 358 6.50 -13.91 -41.19
N ILE A 359 7.13 -13.99 -40.03
CA ILE A 359 7.09 -12.96 -38.99
C ILE A 359 8.52 -12.65 -38.52
N ASN A 360 8.80 -11.36 -38.32
CA ASN A 360 10.03 -10.93 -37.68
C ASN A 360 9.78 -10.81 -36.17
N LEU A 361 10.60 -11.49 -35.36
CA LEU A 361 10.39 -11.61 -33.91
C LEU A 361 10.98 -10.45 -33.10
N ASP A 362 11.81 -9.63 -33.73
CA ASP A 362 12.47 -8.48 -33.11
C ASP A 362 12.85 -7.46 -34.20
N GLN A 363 12.73 -6.17 -33.93
CA GLN A 363 13.17 -5.14 -34.87
C GLN A 363 14.69 -5.00 -34.90
N ASN A 364 15.37 -5.40 -33.82
CA ASN A 364 16.83 -5.28 -33.65
C ASN A 364 17.59 -6.57 -33.96
N SER A 365 16.94 -7.73 -33.97
CA SER A 365 17.54 -9.01 -34.40
C SER A 365 16.84 -9.56 -35.64
N SER A 366 17.61 -10.08 -36.59
CA SER A 366 17.11 -10.56 -37.89
C SER A 366 16.47 -11.95 -37.84
N ILE A 367 15.82 -12.30 -36.73
CA ILE A 367 15.24 -13.64 -36.52
C ILE A 367 13.86 -13.69 -37.19
N ILE A 368 13.81 -14.38 -38.33
CA ILE A 368 12.58 -14.61 -39.10
C ILE A 368 12.06 -16.02 -38.81
N LEU A 369 10.78 -16.11 -38.46
CA LEU A 369 10.08 -17.36 -38.19
C LEU A 369 8.92 -17.57 -39.18
N ASP A 370 8.60 -18.83 -39.47
CA ASP A 370 7.44 -19.16 -40.28
C ASP A 370 6.14 -18.99 -39.48
N LYS A 371 5.10 -18.58 -40.20
CA LYS A 371 3.79 -18.26 -39.67
C LYS A 371 2.72 -18.80 -40.62
N LEU A 372 1.62 -19.31 -40.08
CA LEU A 372 0.42 -19.63 -40.84
C LEU A 372 -0.27 -18.33 -41.27
N PRO A 373 -0.77 -18.20 -42.52
CA PRO A 373 -1.18 -16.92 -43.14
C PRO A 373 -2.53 -16.39 -42.65
N TYR A 374 -2.65 -16.30 -41.33
CA TYR A 374 -3.84 -15.88 -40.61
C TYR A 374 -3.47 -14.98 -39.43
N ASP A 375 -4.37 -14.07 -39.12
CA ASP A 375 -4.33 -13.25 -37.92
C ASP A 375 -5.66 -13.34 -37.17
N PHE A 376 -5.65 -12.91 -35.91
CA PHE A 376 -6.83 -12.96 -35.03
C PHE A 376 -7.65 -11.69 -35.15
N GLU A 377 -8.95 -11.83 -35.40
CA GLU A 377 -9.88 -10.70 -35.35
C GLU A 377 -10.03 -10.18 -33.91
N LYS A 378 -10.25 -8.86 -33.78
CA LYS A 378 -10.48 -8.23 -32.47
C LYS A 378 -11.88 -8.60 -31.95
N SER A 379 -11.96 -9.02 -30.70
CA SER A 379 -13.22 -9.23 -29.98
C SER A 379 -13.05 -8.91 -28.49
N SER A 380 -14.16 -8.64 -27.78
CA SER A 380 -14.14 -8.11 -26.41
C SER A 380 -13.50 -9.04 -25.37
N ASN A 381 -13.30 -10.33 -25.69
CA ASN A 381 -12.76 -11.32 -24.76
C ASN A 381 -11.47 -11.99 -25.27
N VAL A 382 -10.90 -11.50 -26.38
CA VAL A 382 -9.67 -12.03 -26.97
C VAL A 382 -8.54 -11.02 -26.79
N LEU A 383 -7.50 -11.42 -26.06
CA LEU A 383 -6.28 -10.64 -25.89
C LEU A 383 -5.15 -11.19 -26.77
N PRO A 384 -4.42 -10.32 -27.51
CA PRO A 384 -3.20 -10.73 -28.19
C PRO A 384 -2.11 -11.15 -27.19
N ILE A 385 -1.32 -12.14 -27.56
CA ILE A 385 -0.11 -12.55 -26.82
C ILE A 385 1.08 -11.91 -27.54
N PHE A 386 1.86 -11.12 -26.80
CA PHE A 386 3.01 -10.40 -27.34
C PHE A 386 4.34 -11.03 -26.90
N LEU A 387 5.31 -11.00 -27.81
CA LEU A 387 6.72 -11.21 -27.54
C LEU A 387 7.39 -9.83 -27.42
N HIS A 388 8.14 -9.60 -26.34
CA HIS A 388 8.81 -8.32 -26.02
C HIS A 388 7.88 -7.08 -26.13
N SER A 389 6.58 -7.24 -25.85
CA SER A 389 5.55 -6.19 -25.93
C SER A 389 5.31 -5.56 -27.31
N GLU A 390 5.91 -6.10 -28.38
CA GLU A 390 5.77 -5.54 -29.75
C GLU A 390 5.20 -6.54 -30.75
N VAL A 391 5.69 -7.79 -30.73
CA VAL A 391 5.37 -8.77 -31.78
C VAL A 391 4.25 -9.69 -31.33
N LYS A 392 3.11 -9.68 -32.04
CA LYS A 392 1.98 -10.57 -31.76
C LYS A 392 2.31 -12.00 -32.20
N ILE A 393 2.38 -12.93 -31.25
CA ILE A 393 2.72 -14.34 -31.46
C ILE A 393 1.52 -15.29 -31.25
N GLY A 394 0.38 -14.79 -30.80
CA GLY A 394 -0.81 -15.61 -30.57
C GLY A 394 -1.98 -14.80 -30.02
N ALA A 395 -2.99 -15.51 -29.55
CA ALA A 395 -4.13 -14.92 -28.85
C ALA A 395 -4.64 -15.84 -27.75
N THR A 396 -5.19 -15.24 -26.70
CA THR A 396 -5.86 -15.91 -25.59
C THR A 396 -7.29 -15.38 -25.46
N LYS A 397 -8.25 -16.26 -25.16
CA LYS A 397 -9.65 -15.95 -24.92
C LYS A 397 -10.05 -16.38 -23.53
N PHE A 398 -10.69 -15.49 -22.78
CA PHE A 398 -11.20 -15.79 -21.44
C PHE A 398 -12.56 -16.49 -21.54
N ILE A 399 -12.70 -17.61 -20.83
CA ILE A 399 -13.94 -18.37 -20.74
C ILE A 399 -14.17 -18.72 -19.27
N GLY A 400 -15.09 -18.00 -18.62
CA GLY A 400 -15.32 -18.12 -17.18
C GLY A 400 -14.03 -17.83 -16.39
N LEU A 401 -13.60 -18.78 -15.55
CA LEU A 401 -12.36 -18.70 -14.79
C LEU A 401 -11.12 -19.14 -15.59
N GLY A 402 -11.32 -19.82 -16.73
CA GLY A 402 -10.25 -20.41 -17.54
C GLY A 402 -9.91 -19.58 -18.77
N LYS A 403 -8.96 -20.11 -19.55
CA LYS A 403 -8.43 -19.45 -20.73
C LYS A 403 -8.17 -20.48 -21.83
N VAL A 404 -8.47 -20.09 -23.06
CA VAL A 404 -8.08 -20.84 -24.25
C VAL A 404 -7.09 -20.00 -25.04
N ALA A 405 -5.94 -20.55 -25.41
CA ALA A 405 -4.99 -19.86 -26.27
C ALA A 405 -4.59 -20.71 -27.48
N THR A 406 -4.09 -20.01 -28.49
CA THR A 406 -3.49 -20.60 -29.67
C THR A 406 -2.49 -19.62 -30.29
N THR A 407 -1.69 -20.10 -31.23
CA THR A 407 -0.67 -19.31 -31.94
C THR A 407 -0.97 -19.32 -33.44
N ASN A 408 -0.34 -18.43 -34.19
CA ASN A 408 -0.24 -18.52 -35.65
C ASN A 408 1.19 -18.83 -36.12
N LEU A 409 2.13 -19.01 -35.19
CA LEU A 409 3.50 -19.43 -35.51
C LEU A 409 3.52 -20.87 -35.99
N ALA A 410 4.44 -21.16 -36.91
CA ALA A 410 4.72 -22.49 -37.41
C ALA A 410 6.19 -22.85 -37.13
N ASP A 411 6.45 -24.16 -36.99
CA ASP A 411 7.79 -24.73 -36.95
C ASP A 411 8.76 -24.05 -35.96
N THR A 412 8.25 -23.69 -34.76
CA THR A 412 9.03 -22.95 -33.76
C THR A 412 10.23 -23.75 -33.26
N TYR A 413 10.17 -25.08 -33.34
CA TYR A 413 11.29 -25.98 -33.05
C TYR A 413 12.56 -25.69 -33.89
N GLU A 414 12.44 -25.08 -35.07
CA GLU A 414 13.60 -24.72 -35.88
C GLU A 414 14.50 -23.69 -35.18
N LEU A 415 13.95 -22.85 -34.30
CA LEU A 415 14.74 -21.92 -33.49
C LEU A 415 15.75 -22.67 -32.62
N VAL A 416 15.33 -23.78 -32.02
CA VAL A 416 16.22 -24.62 -31.20
C VAL A 416 17.31 -25.24 -32.05
N LEU A 417 16.96 -25.71 -33.27
CA LEU A 417 17.91 -26.28 -34.22
C LEU A 417 18.93 -25.25 -34.74
N LYS A 418 18.52 -23.99 -34.87
CA LYS A 418 19.36 -22.86 -35.29
C LYS A 418 20.18 -22.24 -34.16
N GLY A 419 20.06 -22.74 -32.93
CA GLY A 419 20.78 -22.23 -31.75
C GLY A 419 20.08 -21.10 -30.99
N GLU A 420 18.91 -20.65 -31.46
CA GLU A 420 18.11 -19.54 -30.90
C GLU A 420 17.21 -19.99 -29.74
N LYS A 421 17.80 -20.72 -28.78
CA LYS A 421 17.07 -21.34 -27.66
C LYS A 421 16.42 -20.31 -26.72
N SER A 422 17.06 -19.14 -26.52
CA SER A 422 16.50 -18.05 -25.71
C SER A 422 15.19 -17.54 -26.29
N THR A 423 15.15 -17.28 -27.60
CA THR A 423 13.96 -16.83 -28.32
C THR A 423 12.84 -17.87 -28.26
N TYR A 424 13.17 -19.15 -28.50
CA TYR A 424 12.21 -20.25 -28.34
C TYR A 424 11.61 -20.30 -26.93
N ASN A 425 12.46 -20.20 -25.91
CA ASN A 425 12.03 -20.19 -24.52
C ASN A 425 11.11 -19.01 -24.20
N ASN A 426 11.39 -17.82 -24.75
CA ASN A 426 10.57 -16.63 -24.53
C ASN A 426 9.20 -16.76 -25.19
N ILE A 427 9.14 -17.27 -26.42
CA ILE A 427 7.87 -17.54 -27.12
C ILE A 427 7.00 -18.49 -26.28
N TRP A 428 7.54 -19.65 -25.91
CA TRP A 428 6.77 -20.66 -25.20
C TRP A 428 6.48 -20.27 -23.74
N THR A 429 7.33 -19.47 -23.09
CA THR A 429 6.99 -18.90 -21.78
C THR A 429 5.74 -18.01 -21.89
N ASN A 430 5.70 -17.07 -22.83
CA ASN A 430 4.55 -16.20 -23.04
C ASN A 430 3.27 -16.96 -23.43
N LEU A 431 3.36 -17.96 -24.31
CA LEU A 431 2.21 -18.78 -24.72
C LEU A 431 1.66 -19.63 -23.57
N ILE A 432 2.53 -20.20 -22.73
CA ILE A 432 2.13 -21.03 -21.60
C ILE A 432 1.58 -20.17 -20.45
N GLU A 433 2.16 -19.01 -20.17
CA GLU A 433 1.60 -18.06 -19.19
C GLU A 433 0.21 -17.57 -19.59
N ALA A 434 -0.06 -17.45 -20.90
CA ALA A 434 -1.37 -17.05 -21.40
C ALA A 434 -2.49 -18.08 -21.14
N ILE A 435 -2.14 -19.35 -20.86
CA ILE A 435 -3.08 -20.41 -20.46
C ILE A 435 -2.92 -20.85 -19.01
N ALA A 436 -1.88 -20.37 -18.31
CA ALA A 436 -1.62 -20.81 -16.94
C ALA A 436 -2.82 -20.51 -16.05
N LYS A 437 -3.29 -21.56 -15.36
CA LYS A 437 -4.30 -21.44 -14.32
C LYS A 437 -3.76 -20.51 -13.25
N LYS A 438 -4.34 -19.32 -13.14
CA LYS A 438 -4.01 -18.43 -12.03
C LYS A 438 -4.55 -19.13 -10.79
N ASN A 439 -3.67 -19.58 -9.90
CA ASN A 439 -4.10 -19.95 -8.56
C ASN A 439 -4.75 -18.71 -7.98
N LEU A 440 -6.08 -18.72 -7.93
CA LEU A 440 -6.85 -17.75 -7.20
C LEU A 440 -6.49 -18.03 -5.74
N ALA A 441 -5.43 -17.38 -5.25
CA ALA A 441 -5.30 -17.23 -3.83
C ALA A 441 -6.63 -16.62 -3.38
N ASN A 442 -7.33 -17.30 -2.47
CA ASN A 442 -8.61 -16.83 -1.92
C ASN A 442 -8.47 -15.43 -1.29
N SER A 443 -7.23 -14.96 -1.11
CA SER A 443 -6.91 -13.64 -0.66
C SER A 443 -5.70 -13.06 -1.39
N THR A 444 -5.77 -11.78 -1.76
CA THR A 444 -4.62 -11.02 -2.27
C THR A 444 -4.37 -9.81 -1.38
N TRP A 445 -3.11 -9.45 -1.22
CA TRP A 445 -2.66 -8.43 -0.27
C TRP A 445 -1.89 -7.35 -1.00
N GLU A 446 -2.07 -6.10 -0.57
CA GLU A 446 -1.32 -4.95 -1.06
C GLU A 446 -0.86 -4.07 0.09
N ALA A 447 0.38 -3.58 0.03
CA ALA A 447 0.91 -2.63 1.02
C ALA A 447 0.82 -1.21 0.48
N THR A 448 -0.03 -0.39 1.08
CA THR A 448 -0.13 1.04 0.78
C THR A 448 1.06 1.81 1.37
N THR A 449 1.65 1.30 2.46
CA THR A 449 2.80 1.92 3.11
C THR A 449 4.12 1.45 2.48
N ALA A 450 4.84 2.37 1.83
CA ALA A 450 6.06 2.02 1.09
C ALA A 450 7.23 1.57 1.98
N TYR A 451 7.48 2.29 3.08
CA TYR A 451 8.62 2.11 3.99
C TYR A 451 8.16 2.13 5.46
N PRO A 452 7.62 1.01 6.00
CA PRO A 452 7.17 0.97 7.39
C PRO A 452 8.36 1.02 8.35
N GLY A 453 8.28 1.90 9.34
CA GLY A 453 9.20 1.96 10.49
C GLY A 453 8.61 1.30 11.73
N VAL A 454 9.45 1.15 12.76
CA VAL A 454 9.03 0.62 14.07
C VAL A 454 8.08 1.61 14.74
N ASN A 455 6.96 1.10 15.28
CA ASN A 455 5.88 1.85 15.92
C ASN A 455 5.21 2.89 15.01
N GLU A 456 5.33 2.74 13.69
CA GLU A 456 4.65 3.57 12.69
C GLU A 456 3.46 2.81 12.07
N PRO A 457 2.40 3.51 11.65
CA PRO A 457 1.26 2.86 11.03
C PRO A 457 1.67 2.21 9.69
N PHE A 458 1.41 0.91 9.58
CA PHE A 458 1.51 0.13 8.36
C PHE A 458 0.11 -0.15 7.82
N ASN A 459 -0.28 0.65 6.84
CA ASN A 459 -1.53 0.49 6.09
C ASN A 459 -1.37 -0.58 5.00
N PHE A 460 -2.34 -1.49 4.94
CA PHE A 460 -2.44 -2.54 3.94
C PHE A 460 -3.89 -2.72 3.47
N GLU A 461 -4.04 -3.28 2.27
CA GLU A 461 -5.31 -3.70 1.69
C GLU A 461 -5.33 -5.23 1.55
N LEU A 462 -6.49 -5.82 1.78
CA LEU A 462 -6.78 -7.24 1.67
C LEU A 462 -8.00 -7.41 0.77
N TYR A 463 -7.84 -8.15 -0.32
CA TYR A 463 -8.95 -8.59 -1.14
C TYR A 463 -9.29 -10.04 -0.78
N ASN A 464 -10.41 -10.28 -0.10
CA ASN A 464 -10.89 -11.60 0.30
C ASN A 464 -12.42 -11.69 0.09
N SER A 465 -12.90 -12.85 -0.37
CA SER A 465 -14.32 -13.14 -0.57
C SER A 465 -15.10 -13.52 0.69
N ASP A 466 -14.40 -13.76 1.82
CA ASP A 466 -15.02 -14.02 3.12
C ASP A 466 -15.86 -12.81 3.59
N GLU A 467 -17.02 -13.04 4.21
CA GLU A 467 -17.91 -11.97 4.69
C GLU A 467 -17.31 -11.11 5.81
N ASN A 468 -16.40 -11.68 6.61
CA ASN A 468 -15.74 -10.97 7.70
C ASN A 468 -14.36 -11.61 8.01
N PRO A 469 -13.32 -11.28 7.24
CA PRO A 469 -12.00 -11.85 7.44
C PRO A 469 -11.34 -11.30 8.72
N SER A 470 -10.80 -12.19 9.56
CA SER A 470 -9.98 -11.82 10.71
C SER A 470 -8.50 -11.93 10.35
N VAL A 471 -7.75 -10.84 10.55
CA VAL A 471 -6.29 -10.78 10.30
C VAL A 471 -5.52 -10.68 11.61
N PHE A 472 -4.47 -11.47 11.75
CA PHE A 472 -3.57 -11.47 12.89
C PHE A 472 -2.16 -11.04 12.50
N ASN A 473 -1.52 -10.26 13.38
CA ASN A 473 -0.10 -9.95 13.27
C ASN A 473 0.79 -11.04 13.91
N ASN A 474 2.11 -10.87 13.82
CA ASN A 474 3.11 -11.72 14.47
C ASN A 474 2.89 -11.96 15.98
N TYR A 475 2.23 -11.02 16.66
CA TYR A 475 1.98 -11.07 18.10
C TYR A 475 0.62 -11.69 18.43
N LYS A 476 -0.05 -12.33 17.46
CA LYS A 476 -1.40 -12.89 17.58
C LYS A 476 -2.46 -11.87 18.00
N SER A 477 -2.21 -10.58 17.76
CA SER A 477 -3.22 -9.54 17.95
C SER A 477 -4.07 -9.44 16.69
N GLU A 478 -5.39 -9.43 16.87
CA GLU A 478 -6.34 -9.21 15.78
C GLU A 478 -6.28 -7.75 15.32
N ILE A 479 -6.25 -7.56 14.01
CA ILE A 479 -6.27 -6.24 13.37
C ILE A 479 -7.70 -5.96 12.94
N PRO A 480 -8.31 -4.87 13.41
CA PRO A 480 -9.62 -4.46 12.92
C PRO A 480 -9.51 -4.08 11.44
N LEU A 481 -10.43 -4.60 10.62
CA LEU A 481 -10.51 -4.29 9.19
C LEU A 481 -11.72 -3.42 8.90
N LEU A 482 -11.57 -2.52 7.94
CA LEU A 482 -12.63 -1.69 7.40
C LEU A 482 -12.97 -2.18 5.99
N GLN A 483 -14.22 -2.58 5.76
CA GLN A 483 -14.69 -2.99 4.43
C GLN A 483 -14.92 -1.77 3.54
N ASP A 484 -14.53 -1.87 2.27
CA ASP A 484 -14.87 -0.86 1.27
C ASP A 484 -16.37 -0.90 0.94
N ILE A 485 -16.99 0.28 0.82
CA ILE A 485 -18.44 0.43 0.61
C ILE A 485 -18.85 0.01 -0.82
N HIS A 486 -17.96 0.19 -1.79
CA HIS A 486 -18.21 -0.09 -3.21
C HIS A 486 -17.74 -1.49 -3.61
N VAL A 487 -16.68 -2.00 -2.98
CA VAL A 487 -16.06 -3.29 -3.28
C VAL A 487 -16.13 -4.20 -2.06
N LYS A 488 -17.16 -5.05 -1.97
CA LYS A 488 -17.38 -5.96 -0.83
C LYS A 488 -16.20 -6.88 -0.50
N SER A 489 -15.38 -7.23 -1.48
CA SER A 489 -14.21 -8.08 -1.26
C SER A 489 -12.98 -7.31 -0.79
N LYS A 490 -13.00 -5.97 -0.78
CA LYS A 490 -11.87 -5.13 -0.38
C LYS A 490 -11.99 -4.75 1.10
N TRP A 491 -10.90 -4.94 1.82
CA TRP A 491 -10.74 -4.64 3.24
C TRP A 491 -9.46 -3.85 3.45
N GLU A 492 -9.50 -2.85 4.33
CA GLU A 492 -8.34 -2.02 4.70
C GLU A 492 -8.01 -2.22 6.18
N GLY A 493 -6.72 -2.27 6.50
CA GLY A 493 -6.27 -2.49 7.87
C GLY A 493 -4.98 -1.74 8.20
N VAL A 494 -4.77 -1.48 9.49
CA VAL A 494 -3.59 -0.78 10.00
C VAL A 494 -2.90 -1.63 11.06
N SER A 495 -1.62 -1.95 10.84
CA SER A 495 -0.77 -2.65 11.79
C SER A 495 0.29 -1.70 12.36
N TYR A 496 0.72 -1.92 13.60
CA TYR A 496 1.82 -1.17 14.23
C TYR A 496 2.95 -2.15 14.59
N PRO A 497 3.94 -2.35 13.69
CA PRO A 497 5.02 -3.28 13.94
C PRO A 497 5.93 -2.79 15.07
N ARG A 498 6.32 -3.70 15.97
CA ARG A 498 7.16 -3.40 17.14
C ARG A 498 8.63 -3.79 16.97
N THR A 499 8.95 -4.57 15.92
CA THR A 499 10.28 -5.11 15.66
C THR A 499 10.69 -4.86 14.22
N THR A 500 11.98 -4.59 14.01
CA THR A 500 12.59 -4.46 12.68
C THR A 500 12.67 -5.81 11.98
N GLY A 501 12.73 -5.80 10.66
CA GLY A 501 12.87 -7.01 9.84
C GLY A 501 11.54 -7.54 9.32
N TRP A 502 11.52 -8.82 8.95
CA TRP A 502 10.36 -9.48 8.39
C TRP A 502 9.23 -9.63 9.42
N ASN A 503 8.07 -9.06 9.09
CA ASN A 503 6.82 -9.20 9.81
C ASN A 503 5.78 -9.87 8.92
N GLN A 504 4.79 -10.54 9.54
CA GLN A 504 3.76 -11.28 8.83
C GLN A 504 2.35 -10.87 9.28
N LEU A 505 1.43 -10.85 8.33
CA LEU A 505 -0.01 -10.85 8.57
C LEU A 505 -0.59 -12.18 8.09
N LYS A 506 -1.53 -12.74 8.84
CA LYS A 506 -2.15 -14.05 8.55
C LYS A 506 -3.66 -13.96 8.69
N ILE A 507 -4.39 -14.67 7.83
CA ILE A 507 -5.85 -14.79 7.94
C ILE A 507 -6.19 -15.97 8.85
N LYS A 508 -7.22 -15.81 9.69
CA LYS A 508 -7.68 -16.90 10.57
C LYS A 508 -8.27 -18.08 9.81
N SER A 509 -9.07 -17.81 8.78
CA SER A 509 -9.75 -18.81 7.95
C SER A 509 -8.79 -19.55 7.02
N ASP A 510 -7.71 -18.89 6.60
CA ASP A 510 -6.72 -19.43 5.68
C ASP A 510 -5.30 -19.26 6.22
N SER A 511 -4.81 -20.33 6.86
CA SER A 511 -3.43 -20.39 7.38
C SER A 511 -2.34 -20.38 6.30
N THR A 512 -2.70 -20.57 5.03
CA THR A 512 -1.76 -20.55 3.89
C THR A 512 -1.59 -19.15 3.29
N SER A 513 -2.54 -18.25 3.53
CA SER A 513 -2.47 -16.85 3.13
C SER A 513 -1.65 -16.04 4.14
N VAL A 514 -0.35 -15.95 3.89
CA VAL A 514 0.60 -15.17 4.70
C VAL A 514 1.14 -14.00 3.91
N PHE A 515 0.94 -12.79 4.41
CA PHE A 515 1.51 -11.58 3.84
C PHE A 515 2.80 -11.19 4.57
N ASN A 516 3.92 -11.18 3.86
CA ASN A 516 5.23 -10.81 4.41
C ASN A 516 5.56 -9.35 4.05
N TYR A 517 5.90 -8.55 5.05
CA TYR A 517 6.36 -7.17 4.86
C TYR A 517 7.60 -6.91 5.72
N PHE A 518 8.46 -5.98 5.29
CA PHE A 518 9.73 -5.70 5.97
C PHE A 518 9.70 -4.34 6.64
N VAL A 519 10.06 -4.30 7.92
CA VAL A 519 10.09 -3.09 8.77
C VAL A 519 11.52 -2.59 8.87
N PHE A 520 11.73 -1.35 8.46
CA PHE A 520 13.05 -0.72 8.41
C PHE A 520 13.46 -0.17 9.78
N ASP A 521 14.76 -0.21 10.05
CA ASP A 521 15.36 0.45 11.21
C ASP A 521 15.39 1.98 11.03
N SER A 522 15.49 2.74 12.12
CA SER A 522 15.50 4.21 12.09
C SER A 522 16.67 4.81 11.32
N LEU A 523 17.79 4.07 11.21
CA LEU A 523 18.99 4.47 10.47
C LEU A 523 18.94 4.10 8.98
N GLN A 524 17.93 3.35 8.56
CA GLN A 524 17.78 2.91 7.18
C GLN A 524 16.78 3.81 6.46
N ARG A 525 16.93 3.96 5.14
CA ARG A 525 16.03 4.74 4.28
C ARG A 525 15.94 6.22 4.68
N VAL A 526 16.88 6.76 5.45
CA VAL A 526 16.75 8.11 6.04
C VAL A 526 16.56 9.16 4.95
N THR A 527 17.44 9.20 3.95
CA THR A 527 17.36 10.14 2.83
C THR A 527 16.07 9.99 2.02
N LEU A 528 15.66 8.76 1.73
CA LEU A 528 14.41 8.45 1.01
C LEU A 528 13.16 8.87 1.81
N ARG A 529 13.12 8.54 3.11
CA ARG A 529 12.01 8.89 4.01
C ARG A 529 11.90 10.39 4.18
N ASN A 530 13.01 11.09 4.35
CA ASN A 530 13.04 12.55 4.43
C ASN A 530 12.58 13.20 3.12
N HIS A 531 13.03 12.69 1.96
CA HIS A 531 12.57 13.17 0.66
C HIS A 531 11.04 13.01 0.49
N LEU A 532 10.49 11.85 0.86
CA LEU A 532 9.05 11.60 0.82
C LEU A 532 8.26 12.46 1.82
N LYS A 533 8.77 12.64 3.05
CA LYS A 533 8.17 13.53 4.05
C LYS A 533 8.10 14.97 3.52
N THR A 534 9.21 15.50 3.04
CA THR A 534 9.27 16.86 2.48
C THR A 534 8.29 17.01 1.30
N LYS A 535 8.24 16.04 0.39
CA LYS A 535 7.28 16.05 -0.74
C LYS A 535 5.82 16.02 -0.25
N ALA A 536 5.50 15.18 0.73
CA ALA A 536 4.15 15.09 1.30
C ALA A 536 3.74 16.39 2.00
N ASN A 537 4.64 17.01 2.77
CA ASN A 537 4.42 18.26 3.46
C ASN A 537 4.24 19.43 2.47
N LEU A 538 5.05 19.50 1.41
CA LEU A 538 4.88 20.49 0.34
C LEU A 538 3.53 20.37 -0.36
N ASN A 539 3.09 19.15 -0.66
CA ASN A 539 1.79 18.92 -1.29
C ASN A 539 0.63 19.31 -0.35
N TYR A 540 0.75 18.94 0.93
CA TYR A 540 -0.30 19.17 1.91
C TYR A 540 -0.40 20.67 2.30
N PHE A 541 0.70 21.30 2.70
CA PHE A 541 0.70 22.70 3.13
C PHE A 541 0.77 23.69 1.96
N GLY A 542 1.31 23.31 0.80
CA GLY A 542 1.35 24.17 -0.38
C GLY A 542 -0.02 24.34 -1.07
N SER A 543 -0.96 23.43 -0.81
CA SER A 543 -2.33 23.48 -1.36
C SER A 543 -3.34 24.11 -0.41
N GLN A 544 -2.99 24.30 0.88
CA GLN A 544 -3.81 25.07 1.81
C GLN A 544 -3.86 26.53 1.36
N LYS A 545 -4.95 26.92 0.68
CA LYS A 545 -5.35 28.33 0.63
C LYS A 545 -5.36 28.83 2.07
N LEU A 546 -4.73 29.98 2.34
CA LEU A 546 -4.76 30.67 3.62
C LEU A 546 -6.20 30.66 4.16
N ILE A 547 -6.54 29.67 4.99
CA ILE A 547 -7.83 29.61 5.65
C ILE A 547 -7.80 30.80 6.59
N GLU A 548 -8.64 31.81 6.32
CA GLU A 548 -8.83 32.91 7.26
C GLU A 548 -9.14 32.29 8.61
N SER A 549 -8.27 32.54 9.58
CA SER A 549 -8.35 31.93 10.91
C SER A 549 -9.78 32.10 11.42
N PRO A 550 -10.53 31.00 11.72
CA PRO A 550 -11.71 31.18 12.53
C PRO A 550 -11.21 31.83 13.82
N LYS A 551 -11.76 33.00 14.17
CA LYS A 551 -11.52 33.62 15.47
C LYS A 551 -12.14 32.69 16.50
N VAL A 552 -11.42 31.64 16.89
CA VAL A 552 -11.85 30.74 17.95
C VAL A 552 -11.74 31.57 19.22
N LYS A 553 -12.88 31.99 19.75
CA LYS A 553 -12.95 32.75 20.99
C LYS A 553 -12.99 31.77 22.15
N ARG A 554 -12.09 31.90 23.13
CA ARG A 554 -12.17 31.14 24.38
C ARG A 554 -12.70 32.04 25.50
N LEU A 555 -13.54 31.46 26.35
CA LEU A 555 -14.04 32.10 27.56
C LEU A 555 -12.95 32.08 28.64
N LYS A 556 -12.39 33.24 28.96
CA LYS A 556 -11.44 33.38 30.08
C LYS A 556 -12.19 33.78 31.34
N GLN A 557 -12.00 33.02 32.43
CA GLN A 557 -12.64 33.28 33.72
C GLN A 557 -12.12 34.58 34.34
N LEU A 558 -13.04 35.40 34.88
CA LEU A 558 -12.67 36.54 35.72
C LEU A 558 -12.01 36.04 37.02
N PRO A 559 -11.04 36.79 37.59
CA PRO A 559 -10.44 36.44 38.87
C PRO A 559 -11.51 36.37 39.97
N LEU A 560 -11.81 35.14 40.41
CA LEU A 560 -12.82 34.86 41.43
C LEU A 560 -12.47 35.44 42.82
N VAL A 561 -11.20 35.81 43.02
CA VAL A 561 -10.65 36.34 44.27
C VAL A 561 -11.35 37.62 44.73
N TRP A 562 -11.70 38.52 43.81
CA TRP A 562 -12.40 39.78 44.15
C TRP A 562 -13.81 39.53 44.69
N PHE A 563 -14.54 38.56 44.12
CA PHE A 563 -15.83 38.14 44.63
C PHE A 563 -15.69 37.42 45.97
N TYR A 564 -14.64 36.62 46.15
CA TYR A 564 -14.37 35.96 47.42
C TYR A 564 -14.08 36.96 48.56
N ILE A 565 -13.24 37.96 48.31
CA ILE A 565 -12.93 39.03 49.28
C ILE A 565 -14.20 39.81 49.64
N THR A 566 -15.00 40.19 48.63
CA THR A 566 -16.25 40.93 48.85
C THR A 566 -17.26 40.13 49.68
N PHE A 567 -17.35 38.82 49.45
CA PHE A 567 -18.17 37.91 50.24
C PHE A 567 -17.68 37.81 51.70
N LEU A 568 -16.37 37.70 51.90
CA LEU A 568 -15.76 37.56 53.23
C LEU A 568 -15.96 38.83 54.06
N LEU A 569 -15.77 40.01 53.47
CA LEU A 569 -16.06 41.30 54.11
C LEU A 569 -17.55 41.46 54.44
N GLY A 570 -18.44 41.04 53.53
CA GLY A 570 -19.88 41.10 53.73
C GLY A 570 -20.37 40.22 54.88
N ILE A 571 -19.93 38.96 54.93
CA ILE A 571 -20.23 38.06 56.07
C ILE A 571 -19.61 38.58 57.36
N GLY A 572 -18.37 39.05 57.32
CA GLY A 572 -17.69 39.62 58.49
C GLY A 572 -18.47 40.78 59.09
N TYR A 573 -18.96 41.70 58.25
CA TYR A 573 -19.78 42.82 58.68
C TYR A 573 -21.13 42.38 59.26
N LEU A 574 -21.83 41.45 58.60
CA LEU A 574 -23.13 40.94 59.06
C LEU A 574 -23.01 40.15 60.38
N TRP A 575 -21.86 39.54 60.64
CA TRP A 575 -21.58 38.83 61.89
C TRP A 575 -21.17 39.77 63.04
N LEU A 576 -20.42 40.83 62.74
CA LEU A 576 -19.89 41.77 63.74
C LEU A 576 -20.95 42.77 64.22
N LYS A 577 -21.76 43.31 63.30
CA LYS A 577 -22.75 44.36 63.59
C LYS A 577 -23.76 44.03 64.70
N PRO A 578 -24.34 42.82 64.81
CA PRO A 578 -25.27 42.51 65.90
C PRO A 578 -24.58 42.28 67.26
N LYS A 579 -23.24 42.24 67.30
CA LYS A 579 -22.43 42.08 68.52
C LYS A 579 -21.82 43.39 69.03
N LEU A 580 -21.93 44.44 68.22
CA LEU A 580 -21.63 45.84 68.58
C LEU A 580 -22.94 46.52 68.97
#